data_AF-A0A438KLQ8-F1
#
_entry.id   AF-A0A438KLQ8-F1
#
_cell.length_a   1.000
_cell.length_b   1.000
_cell.length_c   1.000
_cell.angle_alpha   90.00
_cell.angle_beta   90.00
_cell.angle_gamma   90.00
#
_symmetry.space_group_name_H-M   'P 1'
#
loop_
_entity.id
_entity.type
_entity.pdbx_description
1 polymer ?
#
loop_
_entity_poly.entity_id
_entity_poly.type
_entity_poly.pdbx_seq_one_letter_code
_entity_poly.pdbx_strand_id
1 'polypeptide(L)'
;MMQDGPGISGGGDLIIDLDDALVKQRPNCTSGIELTKSRENRLQSHIQHRLTQLEGYSYINVKPELPSTRGEDLQTKCLLELYGLKLRVLASHELCISRQAIIDWGMMRLRRPLYGVGDAFAMEADDQFRKKRDAERLSRLEEEEKNRLETRKRKFFAEILNAVREFQLQVQASLKRRKQRNDGVQAWHGRQRQRATRAEKLRFQALKADDQEAYMRMVKESKNERLTMLLKKTNDLLVDLGAAVQRQKGAEQSDGIETLKSPEPDLPDLSASKSETPDLLPEEDVEILNTDPGPNGKTGDLLEGQRQYNSVIHSIQEKVKNHHFPCC
;
A
#
# COMPACT_ATOMS: atom_id res chain seq x y z
N MET A 1 -77.33 -2.13 -79.76
CA MET A 1 -77.78 -2.65 -78.46
C MET A 1 -76.63 -3.48 -77.91
N MET A 2 -76.29 -3.33 -76.63
CA MET A 2 -75.26 -4.17 -76.01
C MET A 2 -75.84 -5.52 -75.58
N GLN A 3 -75.01 -6.55 -75.52
CA GLN A 3 -75.24 -7.77 -74.74
C GLN A 3 -73.92 -8.06 -74.02
N ASP A 4 -73.93 -7.91 -72.69
CA ASP A 4 -72.75 -8.09 -71.86
C ASP A 4 -72.52 -9.57 -71.51
N GLY A 5 -71.26 -9.94 -71.30
CA GLY A 5 -70.85 -11.33 -71.03
C GLY A 5 -71.20 -11.83 -69.61
N PRO A 6 -71.16 -13.14 -69.38
CA PRO A 6 -71.49 -13.73 -68.09
C PRO A 6 -70.47 -13.35 -67.01
N GLY A 7 -70.92 -12.61 -65.99
CA GLY A 7 -70.14 -12.30 -64.80
C GLY A 7 -69.91 -13.54 -63.92
N ILE A 8 -68.74 -13.64 -63.31
CA ILE A 8 -68.35 -14.78 -62.47
C ILE A 8 -69.05 -14.69 -61.11
N SER A 9 -70.09 -15.50 -60.90
CA SER A 9 -70.50 -15.87 -59.53
C SER A 9 -69.54 -16.94 -59.02
N GLY A 10 -68.90 -16.67 -57.88
CA GLY A 10 -67.86 -17.55 -57.33
C GLY A 10 -67.22 -17.03 -56.04
N GLY A 11 -67.96 -16.24 -55.26
CA GLY A 11 -67.48 -15.66 -54.00
C GLY A 11 -68.42 -15.98 -52.83
N GLY A 12 -69.70 -15.62 -52.97
CA GLY A 12 -70.74 -16.00 -52.00
C GLY A 12 -70.99 -17.51 -51.99
N ASP A 13 -71.09 -18.12 -53.17
CA ASP A 13 -71.35 -19.55 -53.34
C ASP A 13 -70.31 -20.41 -52.61
N LEU A 14 -69.01 -20.07 -52.71
CA LEU A 14 -67.94 -20.80 -52.00
C LEU A 14 -68.03 -20.72 -50.46
N ILE A 15 -68.61 -19.65 -49.90
CA ILE A 15 -68.82 -19.53 -48.45
C ILE A 15 -70.04 -20.35 -48.04
N ILE A 16 -71.10 -20.36 -48.86
CA ILE A 16 -72.31 -21.16 -48.63
C ILE A 16 -71.99 -22.66 -48.75
N ASP A 17 -71.23 -23.07 -49.79
CA ASP A 17 -70.72 -24.42 -49.98
C ASP A 17 -69.81 -24.86 -48.82
N LEU A 18 -68.98 -23.94 -48.29
CA LEU A 18 -68.14 -24.21 -47.13
C LEU A 18 -68.97 -24.38 -45.85
N ASP A 19 -69.96 -23.52 -45.58
CA ASP A 19 -70.82 -23.67 -44.40
C ASP A 19 -71.71 -24.91 -44.50
N ASP A 20 -72.24 -25.24 -45.67
CA ASP A 20 -73.00 -26.47 -45.91
C ASP A 20 -72.09 -27.73 -45.79
N ALA A 21 -70.86 -27.69 -46.31
CA ALA A 21 -69.87 -28.73 -46.08
C ALA A 21 -69.49 -28.87 -44.59
N LEU A 22 -69.38 -27.76 -43.84
CA LEU A 22 -69.16 -27.78 -42.40
C LEU A 22 -70.37 -28.29 -41.63
N VAL A 23 -71.60 -27.96 -42.03
CA VAL A 23 -72.83 -28.52 -41.46
C VAL A 23 -72.93 -30.03 -41.73
N LYS A 24 -72.54 -30.49 -42.93
CA LYS A 24 -72.45 -31.91 -43.29
C LYS A 24 -71.32 -32.65 -42.55
N GLN A 25 -70.21 -31.99 -42.21
CA GLN A 25 -69.13 -32.59 -41.42
C GLN A 25 -69.33 -32.54 -39.91
N ARG A 26 -70.01 -31.52 -39.35
CA ARG A 26 -70.30 -31.39 -37.91
C ARG A 26 -70.82 -32.67 -37.23
N PRO A 27 -71.79 -33.45 -37.77
CA PRO A 27 -72.23 -34.70 -37.13
C PRO A 27 -71.16 -35.80 -37.09
N ASN A 28 -70.10 -35.71 -37.90
CA ASN A 28 -68.95 -36.62 -37.87
C ASN A 28 -67.83 -36.16 -36.92
N CYS A 29 -67.93 -34.94 -36.35
CA CYS A 29 -66.94 -34.35 -35.47
C CYS A 29 -67.40 -34.40 -34.01
N THR A 30 -66.71 -35.17 -33.16
CA THR A 30 -66.91 -35.12 -31.71
C THR A 30 -66.34 -33.83 -31.12
N SER A 31 -66.99 -33.27 -30.08
CA SER A 31 -66.51 -32.02 -29.47
C SER A 31 -65.19 -32.23 -28.72
N GLY A 32 -64.38 -31.16 -28.61
CA GLY A 32 -63.14 -31.21 -27.84
C GLY A 32 -63.34 -31.62 -26.36
N ILE A 33 -64.51 -31.32 -25.79
CA ILE A 33 -64.88 -31.69 -24.41
C ILE A 33 -65.21 -33.19 -24.31
N GLU A 34 -65.86 -33.77 -25.32
CA GLU A 34 -66.10 -35.22 -25.38
C GLU A 34 -64.82 -36.00 -25.66
N LEU A 35 -63.91 -35.45 -26.47
CA LEU A 35 -62.59 -36.03 -26.71
C LEU A 35 -61.72 -36.02 -25.44
N THR A 36 -61.71 -34.94 -24.65
CA THR A 36 -61.00 -34.93 -23.36
C THR A 36 -61.64 -35.88 -22.34
N LYS A 37 -62.97 -35.92 -22.21
CA LYS A 37 -63.69 -36.89 -21.38
C LYS A 37 -63.43 -38.34 -21.81
N SER A 38 -63.46 -38.64 -23.11
CA SER A 38 -63.17 -39.99 -23.62
C SER A 38 -61.73 -40.41 -23.33
N ARG A 39 -60.77 -39.49 -23.49
CA ARG A 39 -59.36 -39.70 -23.13
C ARG A 39 -59.18 -39.92 -21.63
N GLU A 40 -59.88 -39.16 -20.79
CA GLU A 40 -59.84 -39.32 -19.34
C GLU A 40 -60.46 -40.65 -18.90
N ASN A 41 -61.64 -41.00 -19.41
CA ASN A 41 -62.30 -42.28 -19.14
C ASN A 41 -61.38 -43.46 -19.50
N ARG A 42 -60.71 -43.43 -20.67
CA ARG A 42 -59.72 -44.46 -21.06
C ARG A 42 -58.58 -44.56 -20.03
N LEU A 43 -58.04 -43.43 -19.57
CA LEU A 43 -56.99 -43.41 -18.56
C LEU A 43 -57.49 -43.95 -17.21
N GLN A 44 -58.70 -43.62 -16.79
CA GLN A 44 -59.33 -44.14 -15.58
C GLN A 44 -59.55 -45.66 -15.68
N SER A 45 -60.07 -46.18 -16.80
CA SER A 45 -60.22 -47.63 -17.02
C SER A 45 -58.88 -48.36 -17.05
N HIS A 46 -57.83 -47.78 -17.63
CA HIS A 46 -56.48 -48.36 -17.59
C HIS A 46 -55.92 -48.41 -16.16
N ILE A 47 -56.15 -47.36 -15.35
CA ILE A 47 -55.75 -47.33 -13.93
C ILE A 47 -56.52 -48.36 -13.12
N GLN A 48 -57.84 -48.45 -13.30
CA GLN A 48 -58.69 -49.45 -12.65
C GLN A 48 -58.26 -50.88 -13.02
N HIS A 49 -57.98 -51.14 -14.30
CA HIS A 49 -57.51 -52.46 -14.75
C HIS A 49 -56.12 -52.81 -14.20
N ARG A 50 -55.18 -51.86 -14.13
CA ARG A 50 -53.87 -52.09 -13.49
C ARG A 50 -54.00 -52.33 -11.98
N LEU A 51 -54.92 -51.62 -11.32
CA LEU A 51 -55.18 -51.78 -9.90
C LEU A 51 -55.81 -53.15 -9.60
N THR A 52 -56.80 -53.61 -10.38
CA THR A 52 -57.38 -54.95 -10.20
C THR A 52 -56.42 -56.09 -10.56
N GLN A 53 -55.48 -55.90 -11.51
CA GLN A 53 -54.35 -56.81 -11.69
C GLN A 53 -53.52 -56.92 -10.39
N LEU A 54 -53.04 -55.78 -9.88
CA LEU A 54 -52.15 -55.73 -8.71
C LEU A 54 -52.83 -56.26 -7.43
N GLU A 55 -54.13 -56.07 -7.27
CA GLU A 55 -54.91 -56.66 -6.17
C GLU A 55 -55.21 -58.15 -6.37
N GLY A 56 -55.44 -58.60 -7.61
CA GLY A 56 -55.62 -60.02 -7.93
C GLY A 56 -54.40 -60.88 -7.56
N TYR A 57 -53.19 -60.37 -7.78
CA TYR A 57 -51.96 -61.03 -7.32
C TYR A 57 -51.84 -61.12 -5.78
N SER A 58 -52.54 -60.25 -5.05
CA SER A 58 -52.60 -60.26 -3.58
C SER A 58 -53.61 -61.29 -3.05
N TYR A 59 -54.81 -61.35 -3.64
CA TYR A 59 -55.92 -62.16 -3.10
C TYR A 59 -55.83 -63.67 -3.40
N ILE A 60 -54.97 -64.09 -4.33
CA ILE A 60 -54.73 -65.51 -4.65
C ILE A 60 -53.69 -66.15 -3.70
N ASN A 61 -52.90 -65.35 -2.96
CA ASN A 61 -51.78 -65.83 -2.16
C ASN A 61 -52.00 -65.62 -0.65
N VAL A 62 -52.54 -66.64 0.02
CA VAL A 62 -52.25 -66.82 1.47
C VAL A 62 -50.76 -67.12 1.59
N LYS A 63 -49.99 -66.11 2.05
CA LYS A 63 -48.51 -66.07 2.10
C LYS A 63 -47.86 -65.89 0.71
N PRO A 64 -47.10 -64.80 0.45
CA PRO A 64 -46.57 -64.50 -0.88
C PRO A 64 -45.26 -65.26 -1.19
N GLU A 65 -45.32 -66.59 -1.28
CA GLU A 65 -44.24 -67.39 -1.87
C GLU A 65 -44.41 -67.50 -3.39
N LEU A 66 -44.23 -66.36 -4.07
CA LEU A 66 -43.90 -66.33 -5.50
C LEU A 66 -42.61 -67.14 -5.73
N PRO A 67 -42.45 -67.85 -6.87
CA PRO A 67 -41.26 -68.66 -7.16
C PRO A 67 -39.95 -67.88 -6.93
N SER A 68 -39.22 -68.26 -5.88
CA SER A 68 -38.13 -67.48 -5.27
C SER A 68 -36.98 -67.15 -6.23
N THR A 69 -36.82 -67.90 -7.32
CA THR A 69 -35.76 -67.76 -8.31
C THR A 69 -35.84 -66.54 -9.25
N ARG A 70 -36.83 -65.64 -9.12
CA ARG A 70 -36.85 -64.40 -9.94
C ARG A 70 -37.31 -63.09 -9.27
N GLY A 71 -36.97 -62.91 -7.99
CA GLY A 71 -36.63 -61.57 -7.45
C GLY A 71 -37.70 -60.84 -6.63
N GLU A 72 -37.36 -60.60 -5.37
CA GLU A 72 -38.07 -59.72 -4.41
C GLU A 72 -38.26 -58.29 -4.97
N ASP A 73 -37.27 -57.84 -5.74
CA ASP A 73 -37.23 -56.63 -6.56
C ASP A 73 -38.46 -56.36 -7.42
N LEU A 74 -39.15 -57.40 -7.89
CA LEU A 74 -40.39 -57.25 -8.67
C LEU A 74 -41.61 -57.09 -7.76
N GLN A 75 -41.61 -57.74 -6.60
CA GLN A 75 -42.68 -57.65 -5.61
C GLN A 75 -42.74 -56.24 -5.01
N THR A 76 -41.58 -55.69 -4.64
CA THR A 76 -41.48 -54.32 -4.10
C THR A 76 -41.92 -53.26 -5.11
N LYS A 77 -41.59 -53.42 -6.40
CA LYS A 77 -42.06 -52.54 -7.49
C LYS A 77 -43.57 -52.61 -7.67
N CYS A 78 -44.17 -53.82 -7.73
CA CYS A 78 -45.63 -53.98 -7.79
C CYS A 78 -46.35 -53.40 -6.56
N LEU A 79 -45.76 -53.53 -5.36
CA LEU A 79 -46.32 -52.97 -4.13
C LEU A 79 -46.26 -51.43 -4.13
N LEU A 80 -45.15 -50.84 -4.59
CA LEU A 80 -45.00 -49.39 -4.75
C LEU A 80 -45.94 -48.82 -5.83
N GLU A 81 -46.14 -49.52 -6.95
CA GLU A 81 -47.17 -49.16 -7.94
C GLU A 81 -48.57 -49.17 -7.32
N LEU A 82 -48.93 -50.21 -6.56
CA LEU A 82 -50.25 -50.34 -5.91
C LEU A 82 -50.52 -49.19 -4.93
N TYR A 83 -49.56 -48.89 -4.04
CA TYR A 83 -49.70 -47.76 -3.12
C TYR A 83 -49.69 -46.41 -3.84
N GLY A 84 -48.86 -46.23 -4.87
CA GLY A 84 -48.83 -45.00 -5.67
C GLY A 84 -50.14 -44.72 -6.40
N LEU A 85 -50.77 -45.76 -6.97
CA LEU A 85 -52.09 -45.63 -7.61
C LEU A 85 -53.21 -45.36 -6.59
N LYS A 86 -53.21 -46.05 -5.44
CA LYS A 86 -54.20 -45.79 -4.36
C LYS A 86 -54.07 -44.38 -3.78
N LEU A 87 -52.85 -43.93 -3.49
CA LEU A 87 -52.60 -42.55 -3.04
C LEU A 87 -53.05 -41.52 -4.08
N ARG A 88 -52.94 -41.80 -5.38
CA ARG A 88 -53.44 -40.89 -6.44
C ARG A 88 -54.97 -40.73 -6.42
N VAL A 89 -55.71 -41.79 -6.09
CA VAL A 89 -57.19 -41.75 -5.98
C VAL A 89 -57.62 -40.97 -4.74
N LEU A 90 -56.90 -41.09 -3.62
CA LEU A 90 -57.18 -40.30 -2.41
C LEU A 90 -56.77 -38.82 -2.58
N ALA A 91 -55.61 -38.58 -3.21
CA ALA A 91 -55.06 -37.25 -3.45
C ALA A 91 -55.90 -36.37 -4.39
N SER A 92 -56.78 -36.95 -5.21
CA SER A 92 -57.65 -36.16 -6.09
C SER A 92 -58.73 -35.37 -5.33
N HIS A 93 -59.15 -35.86 -4.15
CA HIS A 93 -60.16 -35.20 -3.33
C HIS A 93 -59.58 -34.12 -2.41
N GLU A 94 -58.52 -34.43 -1.64
CA GLU A 94 -58.00 -33.49 -0.62
C GLU A 94 -56.75 -32.71 -1.06
N LEU A 95 -55.83 -33.34 -1.79
CA LEU A 95 -54.57 -32.72 -2.21
C LEU A 95 -54.66 -31.93 -3.52
N CYS A 96 -55.86 -31.83 -4.13
CA CYS A 96 -56.10 -30.96 -5.27
C CYS A 96 -55.94 -29.48 -4.90
N ILE A 97 -56.49 -29.09 -3.74
CA ILE A 97 -56.45 -27.71 -3.21
C ILE A 97 -55.00 -27.24 -3.00
N SER A 98 -54.18 -28.06 -2.35
CA SER A 98 -52.77 -27.75 -2.10
C SER A 98 -51.91 -27.81 -3.38
N ARG A 99 -52.18 -28.75 -4.30
CA ARG A 99 -51.50 -28.78 -5.61
C ARG A 99 -51.84 -27.59 -6.49
N GLN A 100 -53.05 -27.05 -6.45
CA GLN A 100 -53.42 -25.87 -7.23
C GLN A 100 -52.65 -24.63 -6.74
N ALA A 101 -52.60 -24.38 -5.43
CA ALA A 101 -51.80 -23.29 -4.87
C ALA A 101 -50.28 -23.41 -5.15
N ILE A 102 -49.74 -24.64 -5.15
CA ILE A 102 -48.31 -24.87 -5.49
C ILE A 102 -48.05 -24.70 -7.00
N ILE A 103 -49.06 -24.88 -7.85
CA ILE A 103 -48.99 -24.68 -9.31
C ILE A 103 -49.73 -23.39 -9.70
N ASP A 104 -49.64 -22.35 -8.84
CA ASP A 104 -50.07 -21.01 -9.20
C ASP A 104 -49.12 -20.45 -10.26
N TRP A 105 -49.57 -20.52 -11.53
CA TRP A 105 -48.84 -20.03 -12.70
C TRP A 105 -48.48 -18.53 -12.61
N GLY A 106 -49.08 -17.78 -11.68
CA GLY A 106 -48.71 -16.40 -11.35
C GLY A 106 -47.33 -16.26 -10.69
N MET A 107 -46.81 -17.29 -10.00
CA MET A 107 -45.48 -17.25 -9.37
C MET A 107 -44.35 -17.64 -10.34
N MET A 108 -44.62 -18.54 -11.27
CA MET A 108 -43.62 -19.03 -12.25
C MET A 108 -43.55 -18.17 -13.54
N ARG A 109 -44.56 -17.32 -13.79
CA ARG A 109 -44.48 -16.32 -14.85
C ARG A 109 -43.73 -15.09 -14.34
N LEU A 110 -42.60 -14.76 -14.97
CA LEU A 110 -42.11 -13.39 -14.97
C LEU A 110 -43.28 -12.46 -15.35
N ARG A 111 -43.57 -11.43 -14.53
CA ARG A 111 -44.45 -10.32 -14.91
C ARG A 111 -43.84 -9.58 -16.11
N ARG A 112 -44.07 -10.08 -17.32
CA ARG A 112 -44.00 -9.29 -18.54
C ARG A 112 -45.27 -8.44 -18.59
N PRO A 113 -45.18 -7.10 -18.48
CA PRO A 113 -46.35 -6.27 -18.70
C PRO A 113 -46.82 -6.44 -20.13
N LEU A 114 -48.11 -6.71 -20.33
CA LEU A 114 -48.75 -6.30 -21.58
C LEU A 114 -48.88 -4.78 -21.49
N TYR A 115 -48.16 -4.05 -22.35
CA TYR A 115 -48.33 -2.61 -22.48
C TYR A 115 -49.83 -2.30 -22.69
N GLY A 116 -50.40 -1.45 -21.84
CA GLY A 116 -51.80 -1.04 -21.91
C GLY A 116 -52.83 -1.88 -21.14
N VAL A 117 -52.44 -2.95 -20.42
CA VAL A 117 -53.38 -3.74 -19.58
C VAL A 117 -52.98 -3.70 -18.10
N GLY A 118 -53.20 -2.54 -17.48
CA GLY A 118 -52.96 -2.27 -16.07
C GLY A 118 -52.93 -0.76 -15.78
N ASP A 119 -53.09 -0.37 -14.52
CA ASP A 119 -52.90 1.02 -14.10
C ASP A 119 -51.42 1.42 -14.30
N ALA A 120 -51.19 2.42 -15.15
CA ALA A 120 -49.86 2.92 -15.47
C ALA A 120 -49.14 3.58 -14.28
N PHE A 121 -49.90 4.08 -13.29
CA PHE A 121 -49.35 4.78 -12.13
C PHE A 121 -49.05 3.86 -10.94
N ALA A 122 -49.61 2.64 -10.92
CA ALA A 122 -49.38 1.66 -9.85
C ALA A 122 -47.89 1.26 -9.69
N MET A 123 -47.06 1.41 -10.73
CA MET A 123 -45.62 1.12 -10.67
C MET A 123 -44.85 2.14 -9.81
N GLU A 124 -45.35 3.37 -9.67
CA GLU A 124 -44.68 4.45 -8.95
C GLU A 124 -44.53 4.14 -7.46
N ALA A 125 -45.46 3.39 -6.86
CA ALA A 125 -45.41 3.01 -5.45
C ALA A 125 -44.30 1.99 -5.14
N ASP A 126 -44.18 0.93 -5.95
CA ASP A 126 -43.09 -0.05 -5.84
C ASP A 126 -41.72 0.62 -6.07
N ASP A 127 -41.64 1.52 -7.05
CA ASP A 127 -40.42 2.27 -7.33
C ASP A 127 -40.10 3.28 -6.22
N GLN A 128 -41.06 3.88 -5.52
CA GLN A 128 -40.78 4.69 -4.32
C GLN A 128 -40.11 3.87 -3.22
N PHE A 129 -40.53 2.63 -2.96
CA PHE A 129 -39.87 1.78 -1.95
C PHE A 129 -38.47 1.33 -2.38
N ARG A 130 -38.22 1.15 -3.68
CA ARG A 130 -36.88 0.91 -4.23
C ARG A 130 -35.99 2.15 -4.10
N LYS A 131 -36.44 3.30 -4.62
CA LYS A 131 -35.77 4.61 -4.52
C LYS A 131 -35.38 4.94 -3.07
N LYS A 132 -36.28 4.69 -2.09
CA LYS A 132 -35.99 4.85 -0.64
C LYS A 132 -34.86 3.93 -0.15
N ARG A 133 -34.91 2.64 -0.49
CA ARG A 133 -33.89 1.65 -0.10
C ARG A 133 -32.52 1.95 -0.71
N ASP A 134 -32.49 2.44 -1.95
CA ASP A 134 -31.24 2.78 -2.64
C ASP A 134 -30.66 4.12 -2.16
N ALA A 135 -31.51 5.10 -1.81
CA ALA A 135 -31.08 6.30 -1.09
C ALA A 135 -30.52 5.96 0.31
N GLU A 136 -31.12 5.02 1.05
CA GLU A 136 -30.60 4.56 2.34
C GLU A 136 -29.22 3.88 2.20
N ARG A 137 -29.04 3.04 1.16
CA ARG A 137 -27.75 2.41 0.83
C ARG A 137 -26.68 3.45 0.51
N LEU A 138 -26.99 4.45 -0.32
CA LEU A 138 -26.06 5.53 -0.67
C LEU A 138 -25.70 6.39 0.55
N SER A 139 -26.68 6.72 1.40
CA SER A 139 -26.45 7.47 2.64
C SER A 139 -25.48 6.75 3.59
N ARG A 140 -25.66 5.44 3.79
CA ARG A 140 -24.73 4.61 4.59
C ARG A 140 -23.31 4.57 4.00
N LEU A 141 -23.18 4.49 2.67
CA LEU A 141 -21.87 4.53 2.01
C LEU A 141 -21.19 5.90 2.16
N GLU A 142 -21.94 7.00 2.04
CA GLU A 142 -21.42 8.36 2.24
C GLU A 142 -20.98 8.59 3.71
N GLU A 143 -21.73 8.04 4.67
CA GLU A 143 -21.35 8.04 6.09
C GLU A 143 -20.11 7.18 6.36
N GLU A 144 -19.99 6.01 5.75
CA GLU A 144 -18.77 5.20 5.80
C GLU A 144 -17.55 5.95 5.23
N GLU A 145 -17.70 6.66 4.10
CA GLU A 145 -16.62 7.46 3.53
C GLU A 145 -16.22 8.64 4.41
N LYS A 146 -17.18 9.35 5.00
CA LYS A 146 -16.91 10.41 6.00
C LYS A 146 -16.14 9.84 7.21
N ASN A 147 -16.56 8.69 7.74
CA ASN A 147 -15.86 8.00 8.82
C ASN A 147 -14.43 7.53 8.42
N ARG A 148 -14.24 7.07 7.19
CA ARG A 148 -12.91 6.72 6.63
C ARG A 148 -12.02 7.96 6.46
N LEU A 149 -12.58 9.10 6.06
CA LEU A 149 -11.86 10.38 5.96
C LEU A 149 -11.49 10.94 7.34
N GLU A 150 -12.40 10.88 8.32
CA GLU A 150 -12.11 11.27 9.70
C GLU A 150 -11.04 10.40 10.34
N THR A 151 -11.13 9.07 10.23
CA THR A 151 -10.12 8.16 10.78
C THR A 151 -8.75 8.35 10.12
N ARG A 152 -8.68 8.70 8.81
CA ARG A 152 -7.44 9.15 8.15
C ARG A 152 -6.91 10.44 8.76
N LYS A 153 -7.73 11.48 8.95
CA LYS A 153 -7.33 12.75 9.59
C LYS A 153 -6.80 12.53 11.02
N ARG A 154 -7.53 11.74 11.83
CA ARG A 154 -7.14 11.40 13.21
C ARG A 154 -5.80 10.64 13.27
N LYS A 155 -5.56 9.72 12.32
CA LYS A 155 -4.26 9.02 12.17
C LYS A 155 -3.12 9.97 11.81
N PHE A 156 -3.30 10.81 10.80
CA PHE A 156 -2.30 11.81 10.37
C PHE A 156 -1.86 12.73 11.53
N PHE A 157 -2.80 13.24 12.34
CA PHE A 157 -2.45 14.05 13.52
C PHE A 157 -1.76 13.22 14.61
N ALA A 158 -2.14 11.95 14.81
CA ALA A 158 -1.44 11.07 15.74
C ALA A 158 -0.01 10.74 15.28
N GLU A 159 0.21 10.55 13.98
CA GLU A 159 1.52 10.35 13.35
C GLU A 159 2.43 11.57 13.56
N ILE A 160 1.92 12.79 13.34
CA ILE A 160 2.65 14.04 13.63
C ILE A 160 3.02 14.14 15.12
N LEU A 161 2.06 13.90 16.03
CA LEU A 161 2.31 14.00 17.47
C LEU A 161 3.31 12.93 17.96
N ASN A 162 3.28 11.73 17.37
CA ASN A 162 4.27 10.68 17.64
C ASN A 162 5.66 11.08 17.13
N ALA A 163 5.77 11.62 15.91
CA ALA A 163 7.04 12.09 15.36
C ALA A 163 7.67 13.23 16.20
N VAL A 164 6.87 14.18 16.68
CA VAL A 164 7.33 15.24 17.60
C VAL A 164 7.82 14.63 18.93
N ARG A 165 7.11 13.64 19.47
CA ARG A 165 7.52 12.93 20.70
C ARG A 165 8.82 12.13 20.51
N GLU A 166 8.97 11.47 19.38
CA GLU A 166 10.19 10.71 19.03
C GLU A 166 11.39 11.65 18.86
N PHE A 167 11.21 12.78 18.18
CA PHE A 167 12.25 13.81 18.04
C PHE A 167 12.68 14.37 19.41
N GLN A 168 11.75 14.64 20.33
CA GLN A 168 12.10 15.05 21.70
C GLN A 168 12.94 13.98 22.43
N LEU A 169 12.61 12.69 22.28
CA LEU A 169 13.40 11.60 22.84
C LEU A 169 14.80 11.49 22.19
N GLN A 170 14.89 11.70 20.87
CA GLN A 170 16.13 11.71 20.10
C GLN A 170 17.05 12.86 20.54
N VAL A 171 16.51 14.05 20.77
CA VAL A 171 17.22 15.22 21.32
C VAL A 171 17.69 14.96 22.75
N GLN A 172 16.87 14.38 23.63
CA GLN A 172 17.33 13.98 24.96
C GLN A 172 18.45 12.92 24.90
N ALA A 173 18.39 11.98 23.96
CA ALA A 173 19.41 10.97 23.76
C ALA A 173 20.72 11.56 23.21
N SER A 174 20.67 12.53 22.30
CA SER A 174 21.86 13.22 21.79
C SER A 174 22.52 14.08 22.87
N LEU A 175 21.74 14.79 23.69
CA LEU A 175 22.23 15.55 24.84
C LEU A 175 22.89 14.64 25.90
N LYS A 176 22.30 13.48 26.20
CA LYS A 176 22.90 12.47 27.09
C LYS A 176 24.24 11.95 26.54
N ARG A 177 24.33 11.62 25.25
CA ARG A 177 25.59 11.22 24.58
C ARG A 177 26.63 12.34 24.56
N ARG A 178 26.22 13.61 24.38
CA ARG A 178 27.13 14.77 24.47
C ARG A 178 27.69 14.90 25.90
N LYS A 179 26.83 14.85 26.92
CA LYS A 179 27.26 14.93 28.32
C LYS A 179 28.23 13.79 28.67
N GLN A 180 27.91 12.54 28.30
CA GLN A 180 28.77 11.38 28.59
C GLN A 180 30.20 11.53 28.02
N ARG A 181 30.35 12.10 26.82
CA ARG A 181 31.68 12.42 26.25
C ARG A 181 32.40 13.51 27.07
N ASN A 182 31.72 14.59 27.40
CA ASN A 182 32.28 15.69 28.19
C ASN A 182 32.71 15.23 29.60
N ASP A 183 31.87 14.44 30.28
CA ASP A 183 32.17 13.86 31.59
C ASP A 183 33.39 12.91 31.51
N GLY A 184 33.50 12.13 30.42
CA GLY A 184 34.66 11.28 30.14
C GLY A 184 35.97 12.05 29.95
N VAL A 185 35.93 13.19 29.24
CA VAL A 185 37.06 14.11 29.04
C VAL A 185 37.45 14.78 30.36
N GLN A 186 36.49 15.28 31.13
CA GLN A 186 36.75 15.86 32.46
C GLN A 186 37.38 14.83 33.42
N ALA A 187 36.87 13.59 33.43
CA ALA A 187 37.46 12.50 34.19
C ALA A 187 38.89 12.13 33.70
N TRP A 188 39.18 12.28 32.40
CA TRP A 188 40.55 12.11 31.87
C TRP A 188 41.48 13.22 32.38
N HIS A 189 41.09 14.50 32.30
CA HIS A 189 41.89 15.61 32.85
C HIS A 189 42.07 15.53 34.37
N GLY A 190 41.05 15.02 35.09
CA GLY A 190 41.15 14.72 36.52
C GLY A 190 42.20 13.64 36.81
N ARG A 191 42.17 12.53 36.05
CA ARG A 191 43.20 11.48 36.14
C ARG A 191 44.60 11.99 35.77
N GLN A 192 44.75 12.88 34.78
CA GLN A 192 46.05 13.47 34.46
C GLN A 192 46.60 14.37 35.58
N ARG A 193 45.76 15.21 36.18
CA ARG A 193 46.14 15.99 37.38
C ARG A 193 46.56 15.10 38.55
N GLN A 194 45.91 13.94 38.72
CA GLN A 194 46.35 12.94 39.70
C GLN A 194 47.66 12.23 39.33
N ARG A 195 47.99 12.04 38.05
CA ARG A 195 49.30 11.50 37.64
C ARG A 195 50.42 12.50 37.92
N ALA A 196 50.23 13.77 37.54
CA ALA A 196 51.21 14.84 37.79
C ALA A 196 51.54 14.98 39.29
N THR A 197 50.51 15.09 40.14
CA THR A 197 50.70 15.21 41.61
C THR A 197 51.26 13.95 42.27
N ARG A 198 51.08 12.76 41.69
CA ARG A 198 51.79 11.53 42.15
C ARG A 198 53.26 11.55 41.75
N ALA A 199 53.58 11.94 40.50
CA ALA A 199 54.95 12.07 40.04
C ALA A 199 55.73 13.12 40.85
N GLU A 200 55.11 14.27 41.13
CA GLU A 200 55.67 15.33 41.98
C GLU A 200 55.96 14.84 43.42
N LYS A 201 55.04 14.07 44.03
CA LYS A 201 55.27 13.46 45.34
C LYS A 201 56.42 12.45 45.33
N LEU A 202 56.57 11.65 44.28
CA LEU A 202 57.70 10.73 44.13
C LEU A 202 59.03 11.47 43.91
N ARG A 203 59.03 12.55 43.10
CA ARG A 203 60.17 13.47 42.94
C ARG A 203 60.60 14.08 44.28
N PHE A 204 59.65 14.53 45.10
CA PHE A 204 59.92 15.05 46.45
C PHE A 204 60.39 13.96 47.42
N GLN A 205 59.86 12.74 47.33
CA GLN A 205 60.30 11.62 48.17
C GLN A 205 61.74 11.18 47.84
N ALA A 206 62.13 11.14 46.57
CA ALA A 206 63.51 10.86 46.16
C ALA A 206 64.49 11.94 46.65
N LEU A 207 64.12 13.22 46.52
CA LEU A 207 64.87 14.34 47.10
C LEU A 207 65.02 14.23 48.63
N LYS A 208 63.97 13.78 49.32
CA LYS A 208 64.00 13.59 50.79
C LYS A 208 64.77 12.33 51.23
N ALA A 209 65.17 11.46 50.30
CA ALA A 209 65.95 10.25 50.57
C ALA A 209 67.45 10.41 50.23
N ASP A 210 67.89 11.61 49.84
CA ASP A 210 69.25 11.93 49.39
C ASP A 210 69.80 11.01 48.26
N ASP A 211 68.91 10.43 47.45
CA ASP A 211 69.28 9.65 46.26
C ASP A 211 69.78 10.59 45.14
N GLN A 212 71.08 10.86 45.18
CA GLN A 212 71.77 11.73 44.24
C GLN A 212 71.67 11.24 42.78
N GLU A 213 71.54 9.92 42.55
CA GLU A 213 71.32 9.40 41.19
C GLU A 213 69.91 9.70 40.68
N ALA A 214 68.89 9.52 41.52
CA ALA A 214 67.50 9.81 41.15
C ALA A 214 67.33 11.30 40.78
N TYR A 215 67.96 12.21 41.54
CA TYR A 215 68.01 13.63 41.19
C TYR A 215 68.69 13.86 39.83
N MET A 216 69.86 13.25 39.59
CA MET A 216 70.59 13.41 38.34
C MET A 216 69.87 12.78 37.13
N ARG A 217 69.03 11.75 37.33
CA ARG A 217 68.12 11.22 36.29
C ARG A 217 67.00 12.22 36.00
N MET A 218 66.27 12.70 37.00
CA MET A 218 65.22 13.73 36.84
C MET A 218 65.69 15.01 36.15
N VAL A 219 66.91 15.47 36.43
CA VAL A 219 67.50 16.66 35.80
C VAL A 219 67.89 16.41 34.34
N LYS A 220 68.30 15.19 33.97
CA LYS A 220 68.52 14.79 32.58
C LYS A 220 67.19 14.64 31.82
N GLU A 221 66.21 13.99 32.44
CA GLU A 221 64.85 13.83 31.90
C GLU A 221 64.21 15.19 31.59
N SER A 222 64.15 16.10 32.55
CA SER A 222 63.54 17.43 32.35
C SER A 222 64.27 18.31 31.31
N LYS A 223 65.59 18.15 31.14
CA LYS A 223 66.33 18.78 30.03
C LYS A 223 65.93 18.17 28.67
N ASN A 224 65.79 16.85 28.61
CA ASN A 224 65.37 16.14 27.40
C ASN A 224 63.89 16.43 27.05
N GLU A 225 63.01 16.52 28.03
CA GLU A 225 61.62 17.00 27.90
C GLU A 225 61.60 18.42 27.30
N ARG A 226 62.40 19.35 27.82
CA ARG A 226 62.48 20.72 27.28
C ARG A 226 63.03 20.76 25.85
N LEU A 227 64.05 19.97 25.53
CA LEU A 227 64.63 19.89 24.20
C LEU A 227 63.64 19.29 23.18
N THR A 228 62.96 18.20 23.53
CA THR A 228 61.93 17.58 22.67
C THR A 228 60.70 18.48 22.50
N MET A 229 60.27 19.22 23.52
CA MET A 229 59.24 20.26 23.35
C MET A 229 59.69 21.39 22.40
N LEU A 230 60.94 21.84 22.48
CA LEU A 230 61.47 22.87 21.58
C LEU A 230 61.54 22.37 20.14
N LEU A 231 62.12 21.18 19.92
CA LEU A 231 62.17 20.54 18.61
C LEU A 231 60.77 20.35 18.02
N LYS A 232 59.79 19.91 18.82
CA LYS A 232 58.40 19.80 18.37
C LYS A 232 57.84 21.17 17.95
N LYS A 233 57.98 22.21 18.78
CA LYS A 233 57.51 23.56 18.41
C LYS A 233 58.16 24.11 17.15
N THR A 234 59.46 23.87 16.94
CA THR A 234 60.15 24.25 15.70
C THR A 234 59.60 23.45 14.51
N ASN A 235 59.34 22.16 14.67
CA ASN A 235 58.74 21.32 13.64
C ASN A 235 57.32 21.78 13.28
N ASP A 236 56.49 22.10 14.29
CA ASP A 236 55.13 22.63 14.12
C ASP A 236 55.18 23.96 13.32
N LEU A 237 56.05 24.91 13.71
CA LEU A 237 56.26 26.18 12.98
C LEU A 237 56.78 25.99 11.54
N LEU A 238 57.59 24.97 11.27
CA LEU A 238 58.07 24.65 9.92
C LEU A 238 56.96 24.09 9.02
N VAL A 239 56.01 23.32 9.59
CA VAL A 239 54.80 22.89 8.88
C VAL A 239 53.92 24.10 8.55
N ASP A 240 53.68 24.99 9.53
CA ASP A 240 52.87 26.21 9.32
C ASP A 240 53.48 27.12 8.24
N LEU A 241 54.80 27.35 8.27
CA LEU A 241 55.52 28.10 7.24
C LEU A 241 55.45 27.43 5.87
N GLY A 242 55.59 26.10 5.79
CA GLY A 242 55.44 25.34 4.55
C GLY A 242 54.03 25.46 3.97
N ALA A 243 53.01 25.38 4.82
CA ALA A 243 51.60 25.53 4.44
C ALA A 243 51.22 26.98 4.08
N ALA A 244 51.91 27.98 4.63
CA ALA A 244 51.74 29.38 4.24
C ALA A 244 52.37 29.66 2.87
N VAL A 245 53.62 29.24 2.66
CA VAL A 245 54.34 29.36 1.38
C VAL A 245 53.59 28.64 0.24
N GLN A 246 53.07 27.43 0.51
CA GLN A 246 52.28 26.69 -0.47
C GLN A 246 50.93 27.38 -0.80
N ARG A 247 50.32 28.09 0.16
CA ARG A 247 49.09 28.88 -0.07
C ARG A 247 49.37 30.14 -0.90
N GLN A 248 50.43 30.89 -0.58
CA GLN A 248 50.86 32.05 -1.37
C GLN A 248 51.12 31.68 -2.82
N LYS A 249 51.89 30.61 -3.06
CA LYS A 249 52.16 30.06 -4.41
C LYS A 249 50.89 29.63 -5.15
N GLY A 250 49.83 29.26 -4.43
CA GLY A 250 48.52 28.94 -5.01
C GLY A 250 47.81 30.17 -5.57
N ALA A 251 47.79 31.27 -4.80
CA ALA A 251 47.19 32.54 -5.23
C ALA A 251 47.99 33.23 -6.34
N GLU A 252 49.33 33.24 -6.23
CA GLU A 252 50.21 33.75 -7.30
C GLU A 252 50.08 32.96 -8.62
N GLN A 253 49.46 31.77 -8.60
CA GLN A 253 49.15 30.98 -9.80
C GLN A 253 47.69 31.09 -10.26
N SER A 254 46.79 31.74 -9.51
CA SER A 254 45.45 32.14 -9.99
C SER A 254 45.44 33.52 -10.66
N ASP A 255 46.23 34.47 -10.16
CA ASP A 255 46.16 35.89 -10.55
C ASP A 255 46.81 36.18 -11.92
N GLY A 256 47.15 35.13 -12.68
CA GLY A 256 47.68 35.21 -14.05
C GLY A 256 46.62 35.38 -15.15
N ILE A 257 45.33 35.40 -14.81
CA ILE A 257 44.21 35.60 -15.74
C ILE A 257 43.26 36.66 -15.18
N GLU A 258 42.84 37.59 -16.05
CA GLU A 258 41.85 38.66 -15.82
C GLU A 258 42.20 39.75 -14.79
N THR A 259 42.74 40.85 -15.32
CA THR A 259 42.56 42.20 -14.76
C THR A 259 42.21 43.17 -15.90
N LEU A 260 41.48 44.25 -15.57
CA LEU A 260 41.12 45.41 -16.42
C LEU A 260 39.83 45.33 -17.26
N LYS A 261 38.68 45.68 -16.65
CA LYS A 261 37.87 46.80 -17.18
C LYS A 261 36.97 47.49 -16.13
N SER A 262 37.23 48.77 -15.90
CA SER A 262 36.42 49.78 -15.18
C SER A 262 37.12 51.16 -15.38
N PRO A 263 36.53 52.34 -15.09
CA PRO A 263 35.25 52.59 -14.41
C PRO A 263 34.38 53.73 -15.02
N GLU A 264 33.38 54.16 -14.24
CA GLU A 264 32.70 55.49 -14.23
C GLU A 264 31.75 55.90 -15.38
N PRO A 265 30.82 56.86 -15.13
CA PRO A 265 30.04 57.09 -13.90
C PRO A 265 28.53 57.39 -14.16
N ASP A 266 27.70 57.46 -13.11
CA ASP A 266 26.64 58.49 -12.97
C ASP A 266 25.96 58.45 -11.57
N LEU A 267 25.44 59.60 -11.12
CA LEU A 267 24.85 59.91 -9.79
C LEU A 267 23.80 61.05 -9.96
N PRO A 268 22.91 61.36 -8.98
CA PRO A 268 22.83 60.93 -7.57
C PRO A 268 21.50 60.15 -7.29
N ASP A 269 20.60 60.32 -6.30
CA ASP A 269 20.39 61.36 -5.27
C ASP A 269 19.61 60.92 -3.99
N LEU A 270 19.51 61.87 -3.07
CA LEU A 270 19.08 61.91 -1.67
C LEU A 270 17.66 61.43 -1.28
N SER A 271 17.57 60.77 -0.11
CA SER A 271 16.88 61.37 1.07
C SER A 271 17.37 60.76 2.40
N ALA A 272 17.21 61.50 3.52
CA ALA A 272 17.66 61.15 4.88
C ALA A 272 16.65 60.21 5.61
N SER A 273 16.91 59.59 6.78
CA SER A 273 17.73 60.02 7.93
C SER A 273 18.21 58.85 8.83
N LYS A 274 19.03 59.17 9.85
CA LYS A 274 19.67 58.25 10.81
C LYS A 274 18.73 57.75 11.93
N SER A 275 18.90 56.49 12.35
CA SER A 275 19.25 56.15 13.75
C SER A 275 19.65 54.66 13.93
N GLU A 276 20.87 54.43 14.43
CA GLU A 276 21.30 53.33 15.31
C GLU A 276 21.22 51.85 14.86
N THR A 277 22.40 51.30 14.55
CA THR A 277 22.85 49.89 14.54
C THR A 277 22.88 49.29 15.97
N PRO A 278 23.11 47.96 16.21
CA PRO A 278 23.80 46.96 15.36
C PRO A 278 22.96 45.70 15.03
N ASP A 279 23.37 44.74 14.20
CA ASP A 279 24.42 44.54 13.16
C ASP A 279 24.60 43.01 13.13
N LEU A 280 24.25 42.38 12.00
CA LEU A 280 24.34 40.92 11.80
C LEU A 280 24.54 40.64 10.31
N LEU A 281 25.79 40.61 9.87
CA LEU A 281 26.17 39.97 8.61
C LEU A 281 26.38 38.45 8.81
N PRO A 282 26.34 37.63 7.75
CA PRO A 282 26.58 36.19 7.87
C PRO A 282 28.03 35.89 8.26
N GLU A 283 28.22 35.06 9.28
CA GLU A 283 29.51 34.45 9.61
C GLU A 283 29.87 33.44 8.51
N GLU A 284 30.92 33.71 7.72
CA GLU A 284 31.61 32.66 6.97
C GLU A 284 32.54 31.90 7.95
N ASP A 285 31.98 30.88 8.60
CA ASP A 285 32.72 29.95 9.47
C ASP A 285 33.88 29.29 8.70
N VAL A 286 35.07 29.88 8.78
CA VAL A 286 36.31 29.27 8.29
C VAL A 286 36.56 28.02 9.13
N GLU A 287 36.32 26.84 8.55
CA GLU A 287 36.58 25.56 9.23
C GLU A 287 38.05 25.45 9.65
N ILE A 288 38.32 25.77 10.92
CA ILE A 288 39.61 25.52 11.54
C ILE A 288 39.78 24.01 11.61
N LEU A 289 40.53 23.45 10.65
CA LEU A 289 40.96 22.05 10.58
C LEU A 289 41.89 21.70 11.75
N ASN A 290 41.29 21.62 12.93
CA ASN A 290 41.84 21.05 14.15
C ASN A 290 42.09 19.55 13.90
N THR A 291 43.24 19.27 13.28
CA THR A 291 43.72 17.92 12.99
C THR A 291 44.20 17.31 14.31
N ASP A 292 43.24 16.93 15.15
CA ASP A 292 43.47 16.33 16.46
C ASP A 292 44.28 15.03 16.29
N PRO A 293 45.49 14.89 16.87
CA PRO A 293 46.37 13.78 16.56
C PRO A 293 45.75 12.42 16.93
N GLY A 294 45.39 11.64 15.91
CA GLY A 294 44.72 10.35 16.08
C GLY A 294 45.48 9.41 17.03
N PRO A 295 44.77 8.59 17.84
CA PRO A 295 45.35 7.88 18.97
C PRO A 295 46.12 6.61 18.55
N ASN A 296 47.22 6.78 17.83
CA ASN A 296 48.20 5.73 17.56
C ASN A 296 49.62 6.27 17.69
N GLY A 297 50.42 5.62 18.53
CA GLY A 297 51.73 6.09 18.98
C GLY A 297 52.83 5.99 17.94
N LYS A 298 52.72 6.71 16.82
CA LYS A 298 53.91 7.13 16.08
C LYS A 298 54.71 8.06 16.99
N THR A 299 55.92 7.66 17.36
CA THR A 299 56.95 8.58 17.80
C THR A 299 57.33 9.43 16.60
N GLY A 300 56.51 10.47 16.34
CA GLY A 300 56.59 11.30 15.13
C GLY A 300 58.00 11.81 14.95
N ASP A 301 58.57 11.56 13.77
CA ASP A 301 59.95 11.89 13.47
C ASP A 301 60.09 13.42 13.55
N LEU A 302 60.86 13.93 14.53
CA LEU A 302 60.86 15.35 14.92
C LEU A 302 61.43 16.31 13.85
N LEU A 303 61.79 15.77 12.67
CA LEU A 303 62.25 16.50 11.49
C LEU A 303 61.27 16.35 10.30
N GLU A 304 60.06 15.84 10.50
CA GLU A 304 59.07 15.60 9.44
C GLU A 304 58.65 16.92 8.77
N GLY A 305 58.33 17.94 9.57
CA GLY A 305 58.05 19.30 9.12
C GLY A 305 59.25 19.96 8.42
N GLN A 306 60.48 19.70 8.87
CA GLN A 306 61.70 20.17 8.19
C GLN A 306 61.82 19.57 6.78
N ARG A 307 61.50 18.28 6.59
CA ARG A 307 61.50 17.65 5.26
C ARG A 307 60.36 18.14 4.38
N GLN A 308 59.15 18.33 4.94
CA GLN A 308 58.02 18.89 4.21
C GLN A 308 58.31 20.33 3.74
N TYR A 309 58.83 21.19 4.63
CA TYR A 309 59.26 22.55 4.30
C TYR A 309 60.34 22.57 3.21
N ASN A 310 61.42 21.80 3.37
CA ASN A 310 62.49 21.73 2.38
C ASN A 310 61.98 21.24 1.00
N SER A 311 61.05 20.27 0.99
CA SER A 311 60.42 19.77 -0.24
C SER A 311 59.62 20.87 -0.97
N VAL A 312 58.81 21.65 -0.25
CA VAL A 312 58.08 22.80 -0.81
C VAL A 312 59.04 23.84 -1.40
N ILE A 313 60.10 24.19 -0.67
CA ILE A 313 61.10 25.17 -1.12
C ILE A 313 61.86 24.70 -2.37
N HIS A 314 62.30 23.44 -2.43
CA HIS A 314 62.96 22.91 -3.63
C HIS A 314 62.00 22.79 -4.82
N SER A 315 60.72 22.45 -4.60
CA SER A 315 59.67 22.47 -5.63
C SER A 315 59.29 23.89 -6.10
N ILE A 316 59.71 24.94 -5.39
CA ILE A 316 59.69 26.33 -5.89
C ILE A 316 60.92 26.57 -6.78
N GLN A 317 62.12 26.26 -6.27
CA GLN A 317 63.39 26.47 -6.98
C GLN A 317 63.45 25.76 -8.35
N GLU A 318 62.89 24.55 -8.46
CA GLU A 318 62.83 23.81 -9.72
C GLU A 318 61.88 24.47 -10.73
N LYS A 319 60.65 24.84 -10.32
CA LYS A 319 59.69 25.52 -11.21
C LYS A 319 60.22 26.86 -11.72
N VAL A 320 60.91 27.64 -10.87
CA VAL A 320 61.51 28.93 -11.27
C VAL A 320 62.62 28.74 -12.31
N LYS A 321 63.48 27.74 -12.16
CA LYS A 321 64.51 27.41 -13.17
C LYS A 321 63.89 27.00 -14.51
N ASN A 322 62.76 26.28 -14.48
CA ASN A 322 62.03 25.83 -15.66
C ASN A 322 61.17 26.94 -16.32
N HIS A 323 61.29 28.20 -15.89
CA HIS A 323 60.62 29.37 -16.50
C HIS A 323 61.59 30.42 -17.04
N HIS A 324 62.89 30.10 -17.15
CA HIS A 324 63.90 31.03 -17.66
C HIS A 324 64.24 30.76 -19.14
N PHE A 325 63.89 31.72 -20.00
CA PHE A 325 64.19 31.82 -21.45
C PHE A 325 63.55 30.79 -22.40
N PRO A 326 62.51 31.18 -23.16
CA PRO A 326 62.63 31.15 -24.61
C PRO A 326 63.68 32.19 -25.07
N CYS A 327 64.53 31.83 -26.03
CA CYS A 327 65.30 32.81 -26.80
C CYS A 327 64.44 33.39 -27.95
N CYS A 328 64.90 34.51 -28.50
CA CYS A 328 64.23 35.34 -29.51
C CYS A 328 63.78 34.58 -30.78
#